data_AF-A0A2E4C8G7-F1
#
_entry.id   AF-A0A2E4C8G7-F1
#
_cell.length_a   1.000
_cell.length_b   1.000
_cell.length_c   1.000
_cell.angle_alpha   90.00
_cell.angle_beta   90.00
_cell.angle_gamma   90.00
#
_symmetry.space_group_name_H-M   'P 1'
#
loop_
_entity.id
_entity.type
_entity.pdbx_description
1 polymer ?
#
loop_
_entity_poly.entity_id
_entity_poly.type
_entity_poly.pdbx_seq_one_letter_code
_entity_poly.pdbx_strand_id
1 'polypeptide(L)'
;PDCIGWLSERDISVLGCDGVSDVLPGNHPDDWVMPIHQTVIVAMGVHLLDNLRLDQLAAACAERSKWSFLFTVAPLRVEGGTGSPANPIALL
;
A
#
# COMPACT_ATOMS: atom_id res chain seq x y z
N PRO A 1 5.87 7.74 10.10
CA PRO A 1 6.74 6.55 10.31
C PRO A 1 6.30 5.69 11.50
N ASP A 2 5.63 6.26 12.49
CA ASP A 2 5.28 5.58 13.75
C ASP A 2 4.46 4.29 13.57
N CYS A 3 3.70 4.16 12.48
CA CYS A 3 2.94 2.94 12.17
C CYS A 3 3.80 1.77 11.63
N ILE A 4 5.07 1.99 11.29
CA ILE A 4 5.93 0.95 10.68
C ILE A 4 6.07 -0.28 11.58
N GLY A 5 6.27 -0.08 12.89
CA GLY A 5 6.37 -1.20 13.83
C GLY A 5 5.09 -2.06 13.83
N TRP A 6 3.94 -1.41 13.86
CA TRP A 6 2.63 -2.06 13.81
C TRP A 6 2.38 -2.82 12.49
N LEU A 7 2.89 -2.30 11.37
CA LEU A 7 2.82 -2.95 10.06
C LEU A 7 3.73 -4.18 10.01
N SER A 8 4.94 -4.08 10.56
CA SER A 8 5.91 -5.18 10.64
C SER A 8 5.39 -6.33 11.50
N GLU A 9 4.81 -6.04 12.66
CA GLU A 9 4.19 -7.05 13.54
C GLU A 9 3.05 -7.84 12.89
N ARG A 10 2.45 -7.30 11.81
CA ARG A 10 1.34 -7.93 11.09
C ARG A 10 1.77 -8.82 9.93
N ASP A 11 3.06 -8.83 9.61
CA ASP A 11 3.62 -9.64 8.51
C ASP A 11 2.84 -9.45 7.19
N ILE A 12 2.54 -8.19 6.86
CA ILE A 12 1.79 -7.85 5.64
C ILE A 12 2.67 -8.07 4.41
N SER A 13 2.07 -8.54 3.30
CA SER A 13 2.78 -8.70 2.02
C SER A 13 2.65 -7.47 1.12
N VAL A 14 1.59 -6.67 1.30
CA VAL A 14 1.26 -5.49 0.50
C VAL A 14 0.66 -4.41 1.40
N LEU A 15 1.04 -3.15 1.16
CA LEU A 15 0.42 -1.96 1.73
C LEU A 15 -0.10 -1.07 0.58
N GLY A 16 -1.30 -0.50 0.71
CA GLY A 16 -1.83 0.39 -0.32
C GLY A 16 -2.76 1.46 0.21
N CYS A 17 -2.86 2.56 -0.52
CA CYS A 17 -3.74 3.70 -0.24
C CYS A 17 -4.24 4.35 -1.54
N ASP A 18 -5.14 5.31 -1.42
CA ASP A 18 -5.70 6.09 -2.53
C ASP A 18 -4.88 7.35 -2.90
N GLY A 19 -3.66 7.44 -2.36
CA GLY A 19 -2.68 8.48 -2.67
C GLY A 19 -1.27 7.92 -2.59
N VAL A 20 -0.35 8.69 -2.02
CA VAL A 20 1.00 8.23 -1.67
C VAL A 20 1.04 7.83 -0.20
N SER A 21 1.68 6.70 0.11
CA SER A 21 1.73 6.17 1.48
C SER A 21 2.53 7.06 2.46
N ASP A 22 3.36 7.96 1.94
CA ASP A 22 4.11 8.95 2.73
C ASP A 22 3.37 10.29 2.85
N VAL A 23 3.44 10.88 4.05
CA VAL A 23 2.93 12.23 4.28
C VAL A 23 3.87 13.24 3.63
N LEU A 24 3.31 14.12 2.79
CA LEU A 24 4.04 15.19 2.10
C LEU A 24 3.32 16.55 2.26
N PRO A 25 4.00 17.62 2.71
CA PRO A 25 5.37 17.63 3.24
C PRO A 25 5.46 16.82 4.54
N GLY A 26 6.56 16.08 4.69
CA GLY A 26 6.73 15.16 5.82
C GLY A 26 7.14 15.85 7.12
N ASN A 27 6.99 15.13 8.23
CA ASN A 27 7.46 15.53 9.56
C ASN A 27 8.69 14.72 10.02
N HIS A 28 9.47 14.22 9.07
CA HIS A 28 10.67 13.41 9.29
C HIS A 28 11.95 14.25 9.18
N PRO A 29 13.08 13.78 9.75
CA PRO A 29 14.39 14.37 9.49
C PRO A 29 14.66 14.54 7.99
N ASP A 30 15.35 15.62 7.63
CA ASP A 30 15.58 16.00 6.22
C ASP A 30 16.31 14.90 5.40
N ASP A 31 17.06 14.02 6.07
CA ASP A 31 17.79 12.91 5.46
C ASP A 31 16.96 11.63 5.30
N TRP A 32 15.75 11.56 5.86
CA TRP A 32 14.87 10.39 5.82
C TRP A 32 13.63 10.62 4.95
N VAL A 33 13.85 11.01 3.70
CA VAL A 33 12.80 11.30 2.73
C VAL A 33 11.95 10.06 2.43
N MET A 34 10.63 10.19 2.57
CA MET A 34 9.64 9.10 2.36
C MET A 34 9.92 7.87 3.24
N PRO A 35 9.79 8.02 4.57
CA PRO A 35 10.12 6.95 5.52
C PRO A 35 9.31 5.67 5.31
N ILE A 36 8.06 5.76 4.87
CA ILE A 36 7.24 4.57 4.59
C ILE A 36 7.82 3.82 3.39
N HIS A 37 8.06 4.49 2.26
CA HIS A 37 8.66 3.85 1.08
C HIS A 37 9.98 3.16 1.42
N GLN A 38 10.90 3.88 2.04
CA GLN A 38 12.23 3.35 2.32
C GLN A 38 12.18 2.15 3.25
N THR A 39 11.35 2.19 4.30
CA THR A 39 11.34 1.12 5.30
C THR A 39 10.54 -0.07 4.85
N VAL A 40 9.33 0.15 4.33
CA VAL A 40 8.40 -0.91 3.95
C VAL A 40 8.92 -1.68 2.73
N ILE A 41 9.50 -1.00 1.74
CA ILE A 41 10.08 -1.67 0.56
C ILE A 41 11.41 -2.33 0.90
N VAL A 42 12.38 -1.58 1.44
CA VAL A 42 13.76 -2.04 1.53
C VAL A 42 13.99 -2.94 2.75
N ALA A 43 13.47 -2.54 3.92
CA ALA A 43 13.73 -3.28 5.16
C ALA A 43 12.72 -4.42 5.39
N MET A 44 11.47 -4.24 4.94
CA MET A 44 10.40 -5.23 5.17
C MET A 44 10.08 -6.10 3.95
N GLY A 45 10.51 -5.71 2.74
CA GLY A 45 10.22 -6.46 1.51
C GLY A 45 8.75 -6.41 1.07
N VAL A 46 8.01 -5.41 1.54
CA VAL A 46 6.57 -5.25 1.28
C VAL A 46 6.35 -4.40 0.04
N HIS A 47 5.41 -4.81 -0.81
CA HIS A 47 5.04 -4.04 -2.00
C HIS A 47 4.09 -2.89 -1.65
N LEU A 48 4.31 -1.72 -2.25
CA LEU A 48 3.40 -0.58 -2.17
C LEU A 48 2.46 -0.52 -3.38
N LEU A 49 1.20 -0.20 -3.11
CA LEU A 49 0.17 0.13 -4.09
C LEU A 49 -0.34 1.54 -3.82
N ASP A 50 0.26 2.52 -4.48
CA ASP A 50 -0.18 3.91 -4.43
C ASP A 50 -1.28 4.18 -5.47
N ASN A 51 -2.06 5.23 -5.21
CA ASN A 51 -3.11 5.77 -6.09
C ASN A 51 -4.24 4.77 -6.42
N LEU A 52 -4.62 3.92 -5.47
CA LEU A 52 -5.77 3.03 -5.61
C LEU A 52 -7.09 3.81 -5.69
N ARG A 53 -8.05 3.31 -6.47
CA ARG A 53 -9.43 3.82 -6.49
C ARG A 53 -10.27 3.07 -5.47
N LEU A 54 -10.34 3.59 -4.25
CA LEU A 54 -10.98 2.92 -3.10
C LEU A 54 -12.42 3.37 -2.81
N ASP A 55 -12.92 4.39 -3.51
CA ASP A 55 -14.24 4.99 -3.27
C ASP A 55 -15.39 3.98 -3.37
N GLN A 56 -15.41 3.15 -4.41
CA GLN A 56 -16.44 2.13 -4.59
C GLN A 56 -16.30 0.96 -3.61
N LEU A 57 -15.07 0.55 -3.31
CA LEU A 57 -14.79 -0.52 -2.36
C LEU A 57 -15.21 -0.12 -0.94
N ALA A 58 -14.88 1.10 -0.52
CA ALA A 58 -15.25 1.62 0.79
C ALA A 58 -16.78 1.65 0.99
N ALA A 59 -17.53 2.10 -0.02
CA ALA A 59 -19.00 2.09 0.00
C ALA A 59 -19.56 0.67 0.11
N ALA A 60 -19.05 -0.27 -0.69
CA ALA A 60 -19.50 -1.67 -0.67
C ALA A 60 -19.18 -2.37 0.67
N CYS A 61 -18.00 -2.11 1.25
CA CYS A 61 -17.58 -2.60 2.55
C CYS A 61 -18.47 -2.07 3.68
N ALA A 62 -18.80 -0.77 3.65
CA ALA A 62 -19.68 -0.14 4.63
C ALA A 62 -21.10 -0.71 4.59
N GLU A 63 -21.68 -0.88 3.38
CA GLU A 63 -23.01 -1.46 3.19
C GLU A 63 -23.10 -2.89 3.77
N ARG A 64 -22.05 -3.69 3.60
CA ARG A 64 -22.00 -5.10 4.04
C ARG A 64 -21.41 -5.30 5.43
N SER A 65 -20.92 -4.23 6.07
CA SER A 65 -20.13 -4.32 7.31
C SER A 65 -18.99 -5.34 7.23
N LYS A 66 -18.32 -5.41 6.08
CA LYS A 66 -17.26 -6.40 5.78
C LYS A 66 -16.03 -5.69 5.22
N TRP A 67 -14.88 -5.85 5.89
CA TRP A 67 -13.61 -5.18 5.54
C TRP A 67 -12.48 -6.15 5.18
N SER A 68 -12.80 -7.43 5.08
CA SER A 68 -11.89 -8.50 4.68
C SER A 68 -12.48 -9.24 3.51
N PHE A 69 -11.69 -9.39 2.46
CA PHE A 69 -12.11 -9.91 1.17
C PHE A 69 -10.91 -10.53 0.46
N LEU A 70 -11.18 -11.31 -0.59
CA LEU A 70 -10.11 -11.77 -1.45
C LEU A 70 -9.61 -10.58 -2.28
N PHE A 71 -8.31 -10.28 -2.17
CA PHE A 71 -7.66 -9.25 -2.95
C PHE A 71 -6.71 -9.91 -3.96
N THR A 72 -6.83 -9.52 -5.23
CA THR A 72 -5.97 -10.02 -6.29
C THR A 72 -5.29 -8.85 -6.98
N VAL A 73 -3.98 -8.95 -7.16
CA VAL A 73 -3.18 -7.97 -7.89
C VAL A 73 -2.17 -8.72 -8.74
N ALA A 74 -2.11 -8.36 -10.02
CA ALA A 74 -1.22 -8.98 -11.00
C ALA A 74 -0.48 -7.87 -11.77
N PRO A 75 0.73 -7.48 -11.34
CA PRO A 75 1.53 -6.51 -12.07
C PRO A 75 1.96 -7.07 -13.44
N LEU A 76 2.21 -6.17 -14.39
CA LEU A 76 2.81 -6.52 -15.67
C LEU A 76 4.25 -7.04 -15.46
N ARG A 77 4.66 -7.99 -16.30
CA ARG A 77 6.04 -8.49 -16.31
C ARG A 77 6.90 -7.56 -17.17
N VAL A 78 7.43 -6.51 -16.55
CA VAL A 78 8.33 -5.54 -17.18
C VAL A 78 9.77 -5.90 -16.82
N GLU A 79 10.59 -6.27 -17.81
CA GLU A 79 12.01 -6.57 -17.59
C GLU A 79 12.74 -5.32 -17.07
N GLY A 80 13.44 -5.46 -15.94
CA GLY A 80 14.10 -4.35 -15.24
C GLY A 80 13.16 -3.36 -14.55
N GLY A 81 11.84 -3.61 -14.54
CA GLY A 81 10.86 -2.73 -13.90
C GLY A 81 10.98 -2.73 -12.37
N THR A 82 11.01 -1.56 -11.77
CA THR A 82 10.95 -1.36 -10.30
C THR A 82 9.53 -1.24 -9.76
N GLY A 83 8.55 -1.18 -10.67
CA GLY A 83 7.12 -1.11 -10.40
C GLY A 83 6.32 -1.39 -11.67
N SER A 84 5.01 -1.49 -11.54
CA SER A 84 4.11 -1.71 -12.67
C SER A 84 2.76 -1.06 -12.39
N PRO A 85 2.07 -0.53 -13.42
CA PRO A 85 0.64 -0.33 -13.30
C PRO A 85 -0.03 -1.69 -13.01
N ALA A 86 -1.09 -1.67 -12.23
CA ALA A 86 -1.90 -2.84 -11.95
C ALA A 86 -3.38 -2.44 -11.92
N ASN A 87 -4.26 -3.42 -12.12
CA ASN A 87 -5.69 -3.28 -11.86
C ASN A 87 -6.09 -4.25 -10.75
N PRO A 88 -5.92 -3.88 -9.47
CA PRO A 88 -6.25 -4.77 -8.37
C PRO A 88 -7.77 -4.99 -8.27
N ILE A 89 -8.17 -6.21 -7.95
CA ILE A 89 -9.57 -6.61 -7.83
C ILE A 89 -9.83 -7.10 -6.40
N ALA A 90 -10.82 -6.50 -5.74
CA ALA A 90 -11.36 -6.95 -4.47
C ALA A 90 -12.66 -7.75 -4.72
N LEU A 91 -12.75 -8.94 -4.15
CA LEU A 91 -13.94 -9.80 -4.18
C LEU A 91 -14.57 -9.84 -2.78
N LEU A 92 -15.62 -9.03 -2.60
CA LEU A 92 -16.30 -8.77 -1.32
C LEU A 92 -17.45 -9.72 -1.02
#